data_AF-A0A978TBH5-F1
#
_entry.id   AF-A0A978TBH5-F1
#
_cell.length_a   1.000
_cell.length_b   1.000
_cell.length_c   1.000
_cell.angle_alpha   90.00
_cell.angle_beta   90.00
_cell.angle_gamma   90.00
#
_symmetry.space_group_name_H-M   'P 1'
#
loop_
_entity.id
_entity.type
_entity.pdbx_description
1 polymer ?
#
loop_
_entity_poly.entity_id
_entity_poly.type
_entity_poly.pdbx_seq_one_letter_code
_entity_poly.pdbx_strand_id
1 'polypeptide(L)' 'MNTSSDFELTGTLQPLVVRLLTEHAYGVCELAQACAQKLHQPLCEVITPLTDSLEALVSSGQVRYDRQQNRVALA' A
#
# COMPACT_ATOMS: atom_id res chain seq x y z
N MET A 1 -3.82 -15.56 -17.37
CA MET A 1 -4.08 -14.11 -17.43
C MET A 1 -5.30 -13.84 -16.56
N ASN A 2 -5.09 -13.43 -15.32
CA ASN A 2 -6.16 -13.14 -14.36
C ASN A 2 -6.06 -11.64 -13.99
N THR A 3 -6.24 -10.78 -14.99
CA THR A 3 -5.93 -9.34 -14.89
C THR A 3 -7.06 -8.52 -14.28
N SER A 4 -8.25 -9.10 -14.10
CA SER A 4 -9.41 -8.38 -13.55
C SER A 4 -9.30 -8.16 -12.03
N SER A 5 -8.73 -9.13 -11.30
CA SER A 5 -8.63 -9.06 -9.83
C SER A 5 -7.61 -8.04 -9.36
N ASP A 6 -6.53 -7.84 -10.11
CA ASP A 6 -5.42 -6.94 -9.75
C ASP A 6 -5.86 -5.47 -9.82
N PHE A 7 -6.57 -5.09 -10.89
CA PHE A 7 -7.10 -3.73 -11.06
C PHE A 7 -8.14 -3.33 -10.01
N GLU A 8 -9.01 -4.27 -9.60
CA GLU A 8 -9.99 -4.03 -8.53
C GLU A 8 -9.29 -3.87 -7.17
N LEU A 9 -8.19 -4.60 -6.95
CA LEU A 9 -7.38 -4.48 -5.75
C LEU A 9 -6.65 -3.13 -5.68
N THR A 10 -6.01 -2.67 -6.75
CA THR A 10 -5.31 -1.37 -6.78
C THR A 10 -6.25 -0.21 -6.44
N GLY A 11 -7.46 -0.21 -7.02
CA GLY A 11 -8.48 0.82 -6.74
C GLY A 11 -8.96 0.84 -5.28
N THR A 12 -8.88 -0.30 -4.59
CA THR A 12 -9.25 -0.44 -3.18
C THR A 12 -8.05 -0.20 -2.25
N LEU A 13 -6.84 -0.48 -2.72
CA LEU A 13 -5.61 -0.40 -1.93
C LEU A 13 -5.16 1.03 -1.70
N GLN A 14 -5.16 1.90 -2.72
CA GLN A 14 -4.75 3.29 -2.56
C GLN A 14 -5.49 4.04 -1.43
N PRO A 15 -6.84 4.07 -1.38
CA PRO A 15 -7.55 4.74 -0.30
C PRO A 15 -7.31 4.08 1.06
N LEU A 16 -7.13 2.75 1.07
CA LEU A 16 -6.81 2.01 2.30
C LEU A 16 -5.42 2.36 2.83
N VAL A 17 -4.42 2.43 1.96
CA VAL A 17 -3.05 2.84 2.29
C VAL A 17 -3.04 4.25 2.84
N VAL A 18 -3.65 5.21 2.14
CA VAL A 18 -3.71 6.61 2.60
C VAL A 18 -4.34 6.67 3.99
N ARG A 19 -5.45 5.96 4.21
CA ARG A 19 -6.11 5.91 5.52
C ARG A 19 -5.23 5.32 6.61
N LEU A 20 -4.53 4.21 6.35
CA LEU A 20 -3.59 3.64 7.30
C LEU A 20 -2.48 4.64 7.63
N LEU A 21 -1.89 5.27 6.61
CA LEU A 21 -0.80 6.24 6.77
C LEU A 21 -1.24 7.54 7.49
N THR A 22 -2.54 7.84 7.62
CA THR A 22 -3.02 8.93 8.49
C THR A 22 -2.87 8.61 9.97
N GLU A 23 -2.85 7.33 10.35
CA GLU A 23 -2.74 6.91 11.75
C GLU A 23 -1.28 6.94 12.21
N HIS A 24 -0.36 6.45 11.39
CA HIS A 24 1.09 6.44 11.66
C HIS A 24 1.90 6.05 10.41
N ALA A 25 3.23 6.15 10.52
CA ALA A 25 4.16 5.68 9.49
C ALA A 25 4.42 4.17 9.62
N TYR A 26 4.40 3.45 8.49
CA TYR A 26 4.53 1.99 8.44
C TYR A 26 5.77 1.57 7.67
N GLY A 27 6.40 0.45 8.04
CA GLY A 27 7.24 -0.28 7.09
C GLY A 27 6.40 -0.87 5.95
N VAL A 28 7.00 -1.06 4.77
CA VAL A 28 6.28 -1.59 3.59
C VAL A 28 5.60 -2.94 3.89
N CYS A 29 6.31 -3.84 4.58
CA CYS A 29 5.75 -5.15 4.98
C CYS A 29 4.63 -5.02 6.03
N GLU A 30 4.74 -4.09 6.98
CA GLU A 30 3.71 -3.84 8.00
C GLU A 30 2.43 -3.32 7.34
N LEU A 31 2.60 -2.39 6.38
CA LEU A 31 1.51 -1.85 5.59
C LEU A 31 0.83 -2.94 4.77
N ALA A 32 1.61 -3.80 4.11
CA ALA A 32 1.10 -4.95 3.35
C ALA A 32 0.30 -5.92 4.22
N GLN A 33 0.78 -6.23 5.43
CA GLN A 33 0.05 -7.06 6.38
C GLN A 33 -1.26 -6.40 6.82
N ALA A 34 -1.24 -5.10 7.13
CA ALA A 34 -2.44 -4.36 7.52
C ALA A 34 -3.49 -4.33 6.39
N CYS A 35 -3.04 -4.12 5.14
CA CYS A 35 -3.90 -4.19 3.96
C CYS A 35 -4.49 -5.59 3.77
N ALA A 36 -3.65 -6.63 3.83
CA ALA A 36 -4.06 -8.03 3.70
C ALA A 36 -5.12 -8.43 4.75
N GLN A 37 -4.92 -8.03 6.01
CA GLN A 37 -5.90 -8.27 7.08
C GLN A 37 -7.23 -7.56 6.84
N LYS A 38 -7.20 -6.28 6.44
CA LYS A 38 -8.44 -5.52 6.18
C LYS A 38 -9.20 -6.01 4.94
N LEU A 39 -8.47 -6.47 3.92
CA LEU A 39 -9.04 -7.01 2.68
C LEU A 39 -9.39 -8.50 2.77
N HIS A 40 -9.07 -9.18 3.88
CA HIS A 40 -9.23 -10.63 4.05
C HIS A 40 -8.56 -11.43 2.93
N GLN A 41 -7.37 -10.99 2.53
CA GLN A 41 -6.57 -11.62 1.47
C GLN A 41 -5.21 -12.07 1.99
N PRO A 42 -4.58 -13.09 1.37
CA PRO A 42 -3.23 -13.48 1.72
C PRO A 42 -2.22 -12.39 1.31
N LEU A 43 -1.15 -12.26 2.09
CA LEU A 43 -0.13 -11.22 1.90
C LEU A 43 0.49 -11.24 0.48
N CYS A 44 0.67 -12.42 -0.10
CA CYS A 44 1.26 -12.59 -1.43
C CYS A 44 0.42 -11.98 -2.56
N GLU A 45 -0.90 -11.91 -2.40
CA GLU A 45 -1.81 -11.30 -3.38
C GLU A 45 -1.86 -9.78 -3.24
N VAL A 46 -1.42 -9.25 -2.10
CA VAL A 46 -1.50 -7.82 -1.78
C VAL A 46 -0.17 -7.09 -2.02
N ILE A 47 0.96 -7.78 -1.87
CA ILE A 47 2.27 -7.12 -1.86
C ILE A 47 2.63 -6.46 -3.21
N THR A 48 2.32 -7.12 -4.32
CA THR A 48 2.56 -6.59 -5.67
C THR A 48 1.69 -5.35 -5.95
N PRO A 49 0.35 -5.43 -5.87
CA PRO A 49 -0.50 -4.26 -6.15
C PRO A 49 -0.32 -3.13 -5.11
N LEU A 50 0.10 -3.44 -3.88
CA LEU A 50 0.50 -2.44 -2.90
C LEU A 50 1.74 -1.67 -3.36
N THR A 51 2.75 -2.37 -3.88
CA THR A 51 4.00 -1.73 -4.31
C THR A 51 3.74 -0.78 -5.47
N ASP A 52 2.92 -1.20 -6.44
CA ASP A 52 2.48 -0.35 -7.56
C ASP A 52 1.68 0.86 -7.07
N SER A 53 0.78 0.65 -6.10
CA SER A 53 0.03 1.73 -5.46
C SER A 53 0.94 2.73 -4.74
N LEU A 54 1.94 2.24 -4.01
CA LEU A 54 2.91 3.09 -3.32
C LEU A 54 3.76 3.88 -4.29
N GLU A 55 4.20 3.29 -5.40
CA GLU A 55 4.94 3.99 -6.44
C GLU A 55 4.11 5.13 -7.05
N ALA A 56 2.83 4.88 -7.35
CA ALA A 56 1.92 5.90 -7.84
C ALA A 56 1.70 7.04 -6.81
N LEU A 57 1.52 6.69 -5.53
CA LEU A 57 1.32 7.65 -4.43
C LEU A 57 2.58 8.47 -4.12
N VAL A 58 3.77 7.89 -4.28
CA VAL A 58 5.04 8.61 -4.17
C VAL A 58 5.23 9.54 -5.37
N SER A 59 4.89 9.07 -6.57
CA SER A 59 4.99 9.87 -7.80
C SER A 59 4.02 11.06 -7.81
N SER A 60 2.85 10.92 -7.18
CA SER A 60 1.89 12.02 -7.00
C SER A 60 2.28 12.96 -5.84
N GLY A 61 3.29 12.61 -5.04
CA GLY A 61 3.72 13.38 -3.88
C GLY A 61 2.78 13.28 -2.68
N GLN A 62 1.87 12.30 -2.64
CA GLN A 62 0.94 12.09 -1.53
C GLN A 62 1.59 11.29 -0.38
N VAL A 63 2.58 10.47 -0.70
CA VAL A 63 3.30 9.61 0.23
C VAL A 63 4.80 9.82 0.05
N ARG A 64 5.56 9.72 1.15
CA ARG A 64 7.02 9.74 1.16
C ARG A 64 7.57 8.47 1.79
N TYR A 65 8.69 8.01 1.26
CA TYR A 65 9.46 6.92 1.85
C TYR A 65 10.71 7.49 2.54
N ASP A 66 10.72 7.39 3.86
CA ASP A 66 11.89 7.68 4.69
C ASP A 66 12.84 6.48 4.65
N ARG A 67 13.91 6.62 3.87
CA ARG A 67 14.96 5.61 3.73
C ARG A 67 15.78 5.40 5.00
N GLN A 68 15.91 6.40 5.86
CA GLN A 68 16.68 6.26 7.10
C GLN A 68 15.95 5.40 8.11
N GLN A 69 14.61 5.53 8.16
CA GLN A 69 13.77 4.77 9.08
C GLN A 69 13.14 3.54 8.44
N ASN A 70 13.29 3.35 7.11
CA ASN A 70 12.60 2.32 6.33
C ASN A 70 11.07 2.38 6.55
N ARG A 71 10.51 3.61 6.51
CA ARG A 71 9.08 3.86 6.74
C ARG A 71 8.45 4.65 5.62
N VAL A 72 7.19 4.34 5.36
CA VAL A 72 6.28 5.04 4.47
C VAL A 72 5.36 5.89 5.33
N ALA A 73 5.21 7.16 4.97
CA ALA A 73 4.34 8.12 5.66
C ALA A 73 3.65 9.02 4.63
N LEU A 74 2.55 9.67 5.01
CA LEU A 74 2.02 10.77 4.20
C LEU A 74 3.08 11.87 4.05
N ALA A 75 3.11 12.48 2.87
CA ALA A 75 4.04 13.55 2.52
C ALA A 75 3.66 14.88 3.20
#